data_AF-A0A519UZM6-F1
#
_entry.id   AF-A0A519UZM6-F1
#
_cell.length_a   1.000
_cell.length_b   1.000
_cell.length_c   1.000
_cell.angle_alpha   90.00
_cell.angle_beta   90.00
_cell.angle_gamma   90.00
#
_symmetry.space_group_name_H-M   'P 1'
#
loop_
_entity.id
_entity.type
_entity.pdbx_description
1 polymer ?
#
loop_
_entity_poly.entity_id
_entity_poly.type
_entity_poly.pdbx_seq_one_letter_code
_entity_poly.pdbx_strand_id
1 'polypeptide(L)'
;MASRRHFLKGTASGLALLAMRPYGAAAAARMYTNPVVARNFPDPFVLRHGGKYYAFGTTGQGRTTDNRVFTLLTSTNLVDWQAAGGALTPPPGTEKADFWAPEVVEHQGTFYMYYSRGGGAIGATIGHQLHVATSARPEGPYTEVAALPVPDSKFTIDA
;
A
#
# COMPACT_ATOMS: atom_id res chain seq x y z
N MET A 1 62.66 -51.60 -25.05
CA MET A 1 61.55 -50.80 -25.62
C MET A 1 60.26 -51.60 -25.48
N ALA A 2 59.16 -50.90 -25.21
CA ALA A 2 58.05 -51.33 -24.36
C ALA A 2 57.30 -52.61 -24.79
N SER A 3 56.90 -53.36 -23.77
CA SER A 3 56.10 -54.58 -23.74
C SER A 3 54.70 -54.23 -23.24
N ARG A 4 53.63 -54.85 -23.76
CA ARG A 4 52.77 -55.79 -23.01
C ARG A 4 51.49 -56.16 -23.77
N ARG A 5 51.08 -57.39 -23.48
CA ARG A 5 50.00 -58.19 -24.06
C ARG A 5 48.63 -57.85 -23.43
N HIS A 6 47.59 -58.12 -24.21
CA HIS A 6 46.34 -58.82 -23.88
C HIS A 6 45.38 -58.32 -22.77
N PHE A 7 44.09 -58.40 -23.18
CA PHE A 7 42.93 -59.02 -22.51
C PHE A 7 41.86 -58.14 -21.82
N LEU A 8 40.63 -58.46 -22.24
CA LEU A 8 39.35 -58.62 -21.51
C LEU A 8 38.28 -57.51 -21.56
N LYS A 9 37.10 -58.00 -21.96
CA LYS A 9 35.77 -57.41 -21.95
C LYS A 9 35.39 -56.90 -20.54
N GLY A 10 34.63 -55.82 -20.49
CA GLY A 10 33.96 -55.36 -19.29
C GLY A 10 32.89 -54.32 -19.62
N THR A 11 31.66 -54.79 -19.82
CA THR A 11 30.44 -53.98 -19.78
C THR A 11 30.29 -53.37 -18.38
N ALA A 12 30.25 -52.05 -18.28
CA ALA A 12 29.80 -51.37 -17.07
C ALA A 12 28.68 -50.40 -17.43
N SER A 13 27.45 -50.84 -17.20
CA SER A 13 26.27 -50.00 -17.17
C SER A 13 26.47 -48.91 -16.12
N GLY A 14 26.74 -47.68 -16.55
CA GLY A 14 26.67 -46.51 -15.68
C GLY A 14 25.21 -46.08 -15.56
N LEU A 15 24.53 -46.50 -14.49
CA LEU A 15 23.31 -45.81 -14.06
C LEU A 15 23.73 -44.42 -13.57
N ALA A 16 23.51 -43.40 -14.41
CA ALA A 16 23.47 -42.04 -13.93
C ALA A 16 22.23 -41.92 -13.02
N LEU A 17 22.44 -41.91 -11.70
CA LEU A 17 21.41 -41.46 -10.76
C LEU A 17 21.18 -39.98 -11.04
N LEU A 18 20.14 -39.68 -11.81
CA LEU A 18 19.60 -38.35 -11.93
C LEU A 18 19.03 -38.01 -10.54
N ALA A 19 19.78 -37.25 -9.73
CA ALA A 19 19.27 -36.76 -8.47
C ALA A 19 18.04 -35.90 -8.75
N MET A 20 16.86 -36.43 -8.46
CA MET A 20 15.62 -35.67 -8.48
C MET A 20 15.79 -34.53 -7.48
N ARG A 21 16.04 -33.32 -7.97
CA ARG A 21 15.92 -32.12 -7.17
C ARG A 21 14.48 -32.12 -6.65
N PRO A 22 14.24 -32.07 -5.33
CA PRO A 22 12.88 -31.94 -4.85
C PRO A 22 12.32 -30.67 -5.47
N TYR A 23 11.25 -30.82 -6.26
CA TYR A 23 10.42 -29.69 -6.62
C TYR A 23 10.00 -29.04 -5.31
N GLY A 24 10.54 -27.85 -5.05
CA GLY A 24 10.22 -27.11 -3.84
C GLY A 24 8.70 -27.07 -3.71
N ALA A 25 8.19 -27.52 -2.56
CA ALA A 25 6.77 -27.50 -2.29
C ALA A 25 6.25 -26.12 -2.65
N ALA A 26 5.29 -26.05 -3.60
CA ALA A 26 4.60 -24.82 -3.90
C ALA A 26 4.08 -24.28 -2.57
N ALA A 27 4.53 -23.08 -2.17
CA ALA A 27 4.07 -22.47 -0.93
C ALA A 27 2.54 -22.48 -0.96
N ALA A 28 1.93 -23.16 0.00
CA ALA A 28 0.48 -23.26 0.08
C ALA A 28 -0.10 -21.84 -0.01
N ALA A 29 -1.07 -21.64 -0.90
CA ALA A 29 -1.74 -20.36 -1.02
C ALA A 29 -2.29 -19.98 0.37
N ARG A 30 -1.78 -18.89 0.95
CA ARG A 30 -2.30 -18.36 2.20
C ARG A 30 -3.75 -17.94 1.94
N MET A 31 -4.68 -18.71 2.48
CA MET A 31 -6.09 -18.33 2.50
C MET A 31 -6.30 -17.26 3.58
N TYR A 32 -7.29 -16.39 3.37
CA TYR A 32 -7.71 -15.38 4.33
C TYR A 32 -9.24 -15.40 4.45
N THR A 33 -9.75 -14.86 5.56
CA THR A 33 -11.18 -14.68 5.79
C THR A 33 -11.47 -13.20 5.94
N ASN A 34 -12.47 -12.70 5.22
CA ASN A 34 -12.91 -11.33 5.36
C ASN A 34 -13.85 -11.14 6.56
N PRO A 35 -13.87 -9.95 7.18
CA PRO A 35 -12.98 -8.82 6.90
C PRO A 35 -11.56 -9.02 7.49
N VAL A 36 -10.52 -8.72 6.72
CA VAL A 36 -9.12 -8.73 7.21
C VAL A 36 -8.83 -7.59 8.20
N VAL A 37 -9.68 -6.55 8.20
CA VAL A 37 -9.66 -5.44 9.14
C VAL A 37 -11.09 -5.26 9.66
N ALA A 38 -11.38 -5.82 10.83
CA ALA A 38 -12.72 -5.81 11.43
C ALA A 38 -13.00 -4.52 12.24
N ARG A 39 -12.80 -3.35 11.61
CA ARG A 39 -13.08 -2.02 12.21
C ARG A 39 -13.50 -1.03 11.14
N ASN A 40 -14.00 0.13 11.56
CA ASN A 40 -14.33 1.23 10.65
C ASN A 40 -13.06 1.73 9.93
N PHE A 41 -12.97 1.49 8.63
CA PHE A 41 -11.84 1.88 7.78
C PHE A 41 -12.36 2.13 6.34
N PRO A 42 -13.11 3.22 6.13
CA PRO A 42 -13.74 3.51 4.84
C PRO A 42 -12.69 3.91 3.79
N ASP A 43 -13.04 3.67 2.53
CA ASP A 43 -12.28 4.06 1.35
C ASP A 43 -10.80 3.63 1.38
N PRO A 44 -10.51 2.32 1.59
CA PRO A 44 -9.14 1.86 1.75
C PRO A 44 -8.35 1.93 0.43
N PHE A 45 -7.33 2.79 0.39
CA PHE A 45 -6.27 2.74 -0.63
C PHE A 45 -5.05 2.00 -0.09
N VAL A 46 -4.46 1.08 -0.87
CA VAL A 46 -3.29 0.29 -0.47
C VAL A 46 -2.09 0.55 -1.38
N LEU A 47 -1.02 1.13 -0.80
CA LEU A 47 0.29 1.29 -1.44
C LEU A 47 1.22 0.14 -1.06
N ARG A 48 1.91 -0.45 -2.04
CA ARG A 48 3.04 -1.36 -1.80
C ARG A 48 4.36 -0.62 -2.01
N HIS A 49 5.19 -0.55 -0.98
CA HIS A 49 6.51 0.08 -1.06
C HIS A 49 7.51 -0.62 -0.12
N GLY A 50 8.75 -0.84 -0.58
CA GLY A 50 9.81 -1.41 0.27
C GLY A 50 9.47 -2.78 0.89
N GLY A 51 8.68 -3.62 0.22
CA GLY A 51 8.25 -4.93 0.75
C GLY A 51 7.15 -4.87 1.82
N LYS A 52 6.60 -3.69 2.09
CA LYS A 52 5.48 -3.45 3.03
C LYS A 52 4.27 -2.88 2.27
N TYR A 53 3.10 -3.09 2.84
CA TYR A 53 1.83 -2.49 2.41
C TYR A 53 1.42 -1.41 3.41
N TYR A 54 0.91 -0.30 2.89
CA TYR A 54 0.42 0.85 3.62
C TYR A 54 -1.01 1.09 3.18
N ALA A 55 -1.98 0.95 4.08
CA ALA A 55 -3.37 1.24 3.78
C ALA A 55 -3.80 2.56 4.43
N PHE A 56 -4.43 3.42 3.65
CA PHE A 56 -4.93 4.73 4.07
C PHE A 56 -6.46 4.71 4.00
N GLY A 57 -7.13 5.26 5.01
CA GLY A 57 -8.59 5.26 5.05
C GLY A 57 -9.15 6.55 5.61
N THR A 58 -10.37 6.86 5.19
CA THR A 58 -11.13 8.06 5.54
C THR A 58 -11.26 8.26 7.06
N THR A 59 -11.09 9.51 7.50
CA THR A 59 -11.39 9.91 8.89
C THR A 59 -12.62 10.82 8.99
N GLY A 60 -13.09 11.40 7.88
CA GLY A 60 -14.09 12.47 7.92
C GLY A 60 -13.60 13.61 8.83
N GLN A 61 -14.48 14.14 9.68
CA GLN A 61 -14.12 15.09 10.74
C GLN A 61 -13.32 14.48 11.90
N GLY A 62 -13.20 13.16 11.97
CA GLY A 62 -12.45 12.46 13.01
C GLY A 62 -10.94 12.71 12.95
N ARG A 63 -10.25 12.39 14.05
CA ARG A 63 -8.79 12.46 14.18
C ARG A 63 -8.24 11.15 14.73
N THR A 64 -7.03 10.78 14.32
CA THR A 64 -6.28 9.67 14.89
C THR A 64 -5.69 10.04 16.25
N THR A 65 -5.17 9.06 16.99
CA THR A 65 -4.63 9.25 18.34
C THR A 65 -3.45 10.22 18.42
N ASP A 66 -2.75 10.42 17.31
CA ASP A 66 -1.66 11.37 17.13
C ASP A 66 -2.12 12.70 16.49
N ASN A 67 -3.41 13.01 16.60
CA ASN A 67 -4.06 14.24 16.14
C ASN A 67 -3.91 14.50 14.63
N ARG A 68 -3.81 13.44 13.82
CA ARG A 68 -3.71 13.48 12.37
C ARG A 68 -4.99 12.98 11.70
N VAL A 69 -5.05 13.09 10.37
CA VAL A 69 -6.16 12.59 9.53
C VAL A 69 -5.66 11.50 8.59
N PHE A 70 -6.61 10.77 8.01
CA PHE A 70 -6.40 9.53 7.27
C PHE A 70 -5.77 8.43 8.13
N THR A 71 -6.59 7.48 8.55
CA THR A 71 -6.11 6.34 9.35
C THR A 71 -5.07 5.56 8.53
N LEU A 72 -3.90 5.29 9.13
CA LEU A 72 -2.85 4.50 8.51
C LEU A 72 -2.77 3.11 9.13
N LEU A 73 -2.71 2.12 8.25
CA LEU A 73 -2.45 0.71 8.56
C LEU A 73 -1.22 0.24 7.80
N THR A 74 -0.47 -0.70 8.38
CA THR A 74 0.63 -1.36 7.68
C THR A 74 0.54 -2.88 7.76
N SER A 75 1.01 -3.57 6.73
CA SER A 75 1.05 -5.03 6.66
C SER A 75 2.23 -5.51 5.84
N THR A 76 2.69 -6.74 6.06
CA THR A 76 3.68 -7.42 5.19
C THR A 76 3.04 -8.51 4.33
N ASN A 77 1.76 -8.83 4.54
CA ASN A 77 1.10 -9.97 3.92
C ASN A 77 -0.36 -9.73 3.49
N LEU A 78 -0.86 -8.48 3.58
CA LEU A 78 -2.24 -8.07 3.26
C LEU A 78 -3.34 -8.65 4.17
N VAL A 79 -2.97 -9.48 5.15
CA VAL A 79 -3.92 -10.15 6.06
C VAL A 79 -3.79 -9.58 7.48
N ASP A 80 -2.57 -9.52 7.99
CA ASP A 80 -2.28 -8.99 9.32
C ASP A 80 -1.92 -7.50 9.22
N TRP A 81 -2.80 -6.65 9.75
CA TRP A 81 -2.65 -5.18 9.68
C TRP A 81 -2.41 -4.56 11.06
N GLN A 82 -1.50 -3.59 11.12
CA GLN A 82 -1.12 -2.87 12.33
C GLN A 82 -1.42 -1.38 12.19
N ALA A 83 -1.98 -0.76 13.23
CA ALA A 83 -2.19 0.68 13.27
C ALA A 83 -0.87 1.46 13.29
N ALA A 84 -0.79 2.52 12.48
CA ALA A 84 0.39 3.36 12.35
C ALA A 84 0.07 4.86 12.44
N GLY A 85 -1.02 5.22 13.14
CA GLY A 85 -1.42 6.61 13.38
C GLY A 85 -2.20 7.22 12.22
N GLY A 86 -2.06 8.54 12.04
CA GLY A 86 -2.61 9.27 10.91
C GLY A 86 -1.55 9.64 9.88
N ALA A 87 -1.92 9.64 8.61
CA ALA A 87 -0.98 9.89 7.53
C ALA A 87 -0.76 11.37 7.26
N LEU A 88 -1.78 12.23 7.38
CA LEU A 88 -1.68 13.65 7.03
C LEU A 88 -1.78 14.56 8.25
N THR A 89 -0.91 15.57 8.31
CA THR A 89 -1.03 16.66 9.28
C THR A 89 -2.14 17.60 8.81
N PRO A 90 -3.28 17.71 9.53
CA PRO A 90 -4.39 18.53 9.08
C PRO A 90 -3.95 19.99 8.96
N PRO A 91 -4.22 20.67 7.82
CA PRO A 91 -3.84 22.07 7.66
C PRO A 91 -4.58 22.98 8.66
N PRO A 92 -4.01 24.10 9.10
CA PRO A 92 -4.67 25.01 10.03
C PRO A 92 -6.05 25.49 9.52
N GLY A 93 -7.04 25.64 10.41
CA GLY A 93 -8.38 26.13 10.03
C GLY A 93 -9.29 25.06 9.43
N THR A 94 -8.91 23.79 9.49
CA THR A 94 -9.66 22.64 8.94
C THR A 94 -10.27 21.76 10.03
N GLU A 95 -10.46 22.30 11.23
CA GLU A 95 -10.92 21.55 12.41
C GLU A 95 -12.31 20.93 12.20
N LYS A 96 -13.14 21.57 11.36
CA LYS A 96 -14.48 21.10 10.97
C LYS A 96 -14.53 20.49 9.57
N ALA A 97 -13.40 20.32 8.91
CA ALA A 97 -13.36 19.75 7.57
C ALA A 97 -13.45 18.22 7.62
N ASP A 98 -14.13 17.69 6.63
CA ASP A 98 -14.14 16.29 6.25
C ASP A 98 -12.93 15.96 5.38
N PHE A 99 -12.31 14.81 5.64
CA PHE A 99 -11.17 14.27 4.91
C PHE A 99 -11.50 12.88 4.39
N TRP A 100 -11.72 12.74 3.09
CA TRP A 100 -12.22 11.51 2.46
C TRP A 100 -11.30 10.97 1.36
N ALA A 101 -11.32 9.64 1.24
CA ALA A 101 -10.76 8.84 0.14
C ALA A 101 -9.34 9.25 -0.27
N PRO A 102 -8.34 9.02 0.61
CA PRO A 102 -6.96 9.31 0.28
C PRO A 102 -6.38 8.26 -0.69
N GLU A 103 -5.64 8.70 -1.70
CA GLU A 103 -4.83 7.85 -2.56
C GLU A 103 -3.38 8.33 -2.59
N VAL A 104 -2.42 7.40 -2.73
CA VAL A 104 -0.98 7.73 -2.68
C VAL A 104 -0.23 7.15 -3.88
N VAL A 105 0.52 8.01 -4.56
CA VAL A 105 1.47 7.61 -5.62
C VAL A 105 2.88 8.09 -5.28
N GLU A 106 3.88 7.32 -5.67
CA GLU A 106 5.29 7.71 -5.57
C GLU A 106 5.79 8.20 -6.94
N HIS A 107 6.50 9.32 -6.93
CA HIS A 107 7.19 9.84 -8.09
C HIS A 107 8.52 10.49 -7.69
N GLN A 108 9.63 9.97 -8.23
CA GLN A 108 10.99 10.49 -8.02
C GLN A 108 11.37 10.64 -6.54
N GLY A 109 11.04 9.64 -5.72
CA GLY A 109 11.32 9.60 -4.28
C GLY A 109 10.38 10.45 -3.43
N THR A 110 9.38 11.09 -4.03
CA THR A 110 8.35 11.85 -3.33
C THR A 110 7.02 11.11 -3.38
N PHE A 111 6.35 11.03 -2.23
CA PHE A 111 5.01 10.48 -2.14
C PHE A 111 3.99 11.61 -2.20
N TYR A 112 3.01 11.47 -3.08
CA TYR A 112 1.91 12.41 -3.29
C TYR A 112 0.63 11.74 -2.82
N MET A 113 -0.01 12.33 -1.82
CA MET A 113 -1.32 11.95 -1.34
C MET A 113 -2.37 12.87 -1.94
N TYR A 114 -3.26 12.30 -2.75
CA TYR A 114 -4.44 12.96 -3.28
C TYR A 114 -5.63 12.62 -2.39
N TYR A 115 -6.47 13.59 -2.08
CA TYR A 115 -7.64 13.38 -1.24
C TYR A 115 -8.68 14.46 -1.49
N SER A 116 -9.92 14.19 -1.09
CA SER A 116 -10.92 15.24 -1.02
C SER A 116 -11.00 15.82 0.39
N ARG A 117 -11.08 17.15 0.46
CA ARG A 117 -11.36 17.87 1.70
C ARG A 117 -12.50 18.83 1.45
N GLY A 118 -13.43 18.87 2.38
CA GLY A 118 -14.59 19.72 2.27
C GLY A 118 -15.28 19.90 3.60
N GLY A 119 -16.46 20.50 3.55
CA GLY A 119 -17.32 20.66 4.71
C GLY A 119 -18.54 21.49 4.35
N GLY A 120 -19.57 21.40 5.17
CA GLY A 120 -20.84 22.10 4.97
C GLY A 120 -22.02 21.13 4.76
N ALA A 121 -23.22 21.61 5.05
CA ALA A 121 -24.44 20.85 4.80
C ALA A 121 -24.64 20.60 3.29
N ILE A 122 -25.48 19.62 2.96
CA ILE A 122 -26.02 19.45 1.59
C ILE A 122 -26.50 20.84 1.11
N GLY A 123 -25.87 21.37 0.06
CA GLY A 123 -26.18 22.71 -0.50
C GLY A 123 -25.19 23.83 -0.17
N ALA A 124 -24.03 23.56 0.43
CA ALA A 124 -22.97 24.56 0.59
C ALA A 124 -22.49 25.14 -0.75
N THR A 125 -22.15 26.45 -0.76
CA THR A 125 -21.71 27.16 -1.97
C THR A 125 -20.41 26.60 -2.57
N ILE A 126 -19.55 26.01 -1.73
CA ILE A 126 -18.37 25.23 -2.11
C ILE A 126 -18.41 23.93 -1.29
N GLY A 127 -18.40 22.80 -1.99
CA GLY A 127 -18.37 21.45 -1.43
C GLY A 127 -16.95 20.89 -1.30
N HIS A 128 -16.81 19.57 -1.40
CA HIS A 128 -15.49 18.93 -1.40
C HIS A 128 -14.64 19.40 -2.58
N GLN A 129 -13.34 19.57 -2.34
CA GLN A 129 -12.34 19.88 -3.35
C GLN A 129 -11.21 18.87 -3.27
N LEU A 130 -10.54 18.64 -4.39
CA LEU A 130 -9.34 17.82 -4.43
C LEU A 130 -8.15 18.60 -3.88
N HIS A 131 -7.32 17.91 -3.12
CA HIS A 131 -6.08 18.43 -2.57
C HIS A 131 -4.96 17.44 -2.83
N VAL A 132 -3.73 17.96 -2.84
CA VAL A 132 -2.52 17.16 -2.88
C VAL A 132 -1.62 17.55 -1.71
N ALA A 133 -1.07 16.53 -1.06
CA ALA A 133 -0.08 16.64 0.00
C ALA A 133 1.14 15.79 -0.34
N THR A 134 2.31 16.15 0.19
CA THR A 134 3.55 15.43 -0.10
C THR A 134 4.27 14.93 1.15
N SER A 135 5.02 13.83 1.02
CA SER A 135 5.97 13.35 2.01
C SER A 135 7.20 12.70 1.37
N ALA A 136 8.30 12.64 2.10
CA ALA A 136 9.49 11.87 1.72
C ALA A 136 9.40 10.39 2.15
N ARG A 137 8.33 9.99 2.85
CA ARG A 137 8.12 8.63 3.37
C ARG A 137 6.73 8.11 2.99
N PRO A 138 6.57 6.80 2.71
CA PRO A 138 5.27 6.24 2.35
C PRO A 138 4.24 6.39 3.47
N GLU A 139 4.63 6.31 4.75
CA GLU A 139 3.76 6.52 5.90
C GLU A 139 3.44 7.98 6.24
N GLY A 140 4.10 8.95 5.59
CA GLY A 140 3.99 10.34 5.97
C GLY A 140 4.91 10.76 7.16
N PRO A 141 4.54 11.81 7.93
CA PRO A 141 3.35 12.61 7.73
C PRO A 141 3.40 13.34 6.39
N TYR A 142 2.23 13.48 5.77
CA TYR A 142 2.02 14.29 4.58
C TYR A 142 1.66 15.72 4.98
N THR A 143 2.11 16.68 4.17
CA THR A 143 1.79 18.10 4.30
C THR A 143 1.11 18.58 3.02
N GLU A 144 -0.08 19.18 3.14
CA GLU A 144 -0.81 19.77 2.01
C GLU A 144 0.06 20.79 1.28
N VAL A 145 0.12 20.69 -0.05
CA VAL A 145 0.88 21.63 -0.91
C VAL A 145 -0.01 22.42 -1.85
N ALA A 146 -1.17 21.89 -2.25
CA ALA A 146 -2.11 22.61 -3.10
C ALA A 146 -3.55 22.08 -3.00
N ALA A 147 -4.50 22.97 -3.27
CA ALA A 147 -5.82 22.58 -3.78
C ALA A 147 -5.73 22.41 -5.30
N LEU A 148 -6.34 21.36 -5.83
CA LEU A 148 -6.36 21.10 -7.26
C LEU A 148 -7.60 21.75 -7.89
N PRO A 149 -7.42 22.65 -8.86
CA PRO A 149 -8.55 23.26 -9.55
C PRO A 149 -9.24 22.22 -10.43
N VAL A 150 -10.55 22.05 -10.23
CA VAL A 150 -11.41 21.29 -11.12
C VAL A 150 -12.40 22.28 -11.72
N PRO A 151 -12.14 22.81 -12.93
CA PRO A 151 -13.00 23.79 -13.57
C PRO A 151 -14.45 23.33 -13.59
N ASP A 152 -15.36 24.28 -13.37
CA ASP A 152 -16.82 24.08 -13.38
C ASP A 152 -17.38 23.12 -12.32
N SER A 153 -16.55 22.60 -11.42
CA SER A 153 -16.99 21.79 -10.28
C SER A 153 -17.01 22.56 -8.97
N LYS A 154 -18.16 22.54 -8.31
CA LYS A 154 -18.32 23.04 -6.93
C LYS A 154 -18.19 21.94 -5.88
N PHE A 155 -18.09 20.68 -6.30
CA PHE A 155 -17.98 19.51 -5.44
C PHE A 155 -17.25 18.40 -6.21
N THR A 156 -16.07 18.00 -5.74
CA THR A 156 -15.27 16.92 -6.34
C THR A 156 -14.70 16.01 -5.25
N ILE A 157 -14.90 14.71 -5.45
CA ILE A 157 -14.33 13.60 -4.69
C ILE A 157 -13.85 12.53 -5.69
N ASP A 158 -12.96 11.64 -5.27
CA ASP A 158 -12.57 10.40 -5.98
C ASP A 158 -12.29 10.58 -7.49
N ALA A 159 -11.39 11.51 -7.83
CA ALA A 159 -11.14 11.97 -9.19
C ALA A 159 -9.69 11.77 -9.64
#